data_AF-A0A6P1MEN5-F1
#
_entry.id   AF-A0A6P1MEN5-F1
#
_cell.length_a   1.000
_cell.length_b   1.000
_cell.length_c   1.000
_cell.angle_alpha   90.00
_cell.angle_beta   90.00
_cell.angle_gamma   90.00
#
_symmetry.space_group_name_H-M   'P 1'
#
loop_
_entity.id
_entity.type
_entity.pdbx_description
1 polymer ?
#
loop_
_entity_poly.entity_id
_entity_poly.type
_entity_poly.pdbx_seq_one_letter_code
_entity_poly.pdbx_strand_id
1 'polypeptide(L)'
;MDVDRTPTYLYNDYIGDTTTDDGGDNMISKNPNELHGKIFELRKLNGYTQQYVADYLDIDKSTYAHYEAGRRTPDVKKLKKLAELYNLEDELLGSTFPIEASAIYPIEMLDNLQEVINECKPHSGDYYADNIEFKKLREALKPIMQIRDEALDLPDIKICDLPSNTTVKRVYLDMRAESLIKRCLDKQSEVMNWK
;
A
#
# COMPACT_ATOMS: atom_id res chain seq x y z
N MET A 1 22.23 22.83 30.94
CA MET A 1 21.16 22.48 29.98
C MET A 1 21.69 21.26 29.26
N ASP A 2 21.60 20.14 29.95
CA ASP A 2 22.39 18.95 29.64
C ASP A 2 21.52 18.00 28.83
N VAL A 3 21.90 17.85 27.56
CA VAL A 3 21.31 16.90 26.63
C VAL A 3 22.01 15.56 26.89
N ASP A 4 21.46 14.78 27.81
CA ASP A 4 22.01 13.47 28.16
C ASP A 4 21.73 12.48 27.02
N ARG A 5 22.77 12.19 26.23
CA ARG A 5 22.81 11.13 25.22
C ARG A 5 23.25 9.83 25.88
N THR A 6 22.47 8.75 25.80
CA THR A 6 22.89 7.34 25.73
C THR A 6 21.68 6.42 25.44
N PRO A 7 21.84 5.12 25.10
CA PRO A 7 22.59 4.54 23.99
C PRO A 7 21.70 3.62 23.09
N THR A 8 22.12 3.44 21.84
CA THR A 8 21.53 2.51 20.85
C THR A 8 21.55 1.06 21.35
N TYR A 9 20.38 0.41 21.42
CA TYR A 9 20.28 -1.05 21.57
C TYR A 9 19.61 -1.67 20.33
N LEU A 10 20.34 -2.63 19.76
CA LEU A 10 20.00 -3.46 18.61
C LEU A 10 18.76 -4.31 18.92
N TYR A 11 17.81 -4.33 17.99
CA TYR A 11 16.56 -5.10 18.06
C TYR A 11 16.68 -6.28 17.09
N ASN A 12 17.11 -7.42 17.61
CA ASN A 12 16.98 -8.74 16.99
C ASN A 12 16.84 -9.75 18.13
N ASP A 13 16.03 -10.78 17.91
CA ASP A 13 15.72 -11.91 18.80
C ASP A 13 14.45 -11.76 19.65
N TYR A 14 13.26 -11.90 19.04
CA TYR A 14 12.09 -12.47 19.71
C TYR A 14 11.14 -13.12 18.67
N ILE A 15 11.51 -14.33 18.22
CA ILE A 15 10.58 -15.32 17.65
C ILE A 15 10.63 -16.51 18.59
N GLY A 16 9.53 -16.84 19.27
CA GLY A 16 9.49 -17.94 20.23
C GLY A 16 8.10 -18.22 20.82
N ASP A 17 7.38 -19.08 20.11
CA ASP A 17 6.55 -20.23 20.55
C ASP A 17 5.42 -20.09 21.60
N THR A 18 4.30 -20.74 21.28
CA THR A 18 3.05 -20.81 22.04
C THR A 18 2.99 -22.08 22.90
N THR A 19 2.74 -21.96 24.21
CA THR A 19 2.10 -23.02 25.01
C THR A 19 1.13 -22.42 26.02
N THR A 20 -0.07 -22.98 26.07
CA THR A 20 -1.10 -22.76 27.10
C THR A 20 -0.81 -23.65 28.31
N ASP A 21 -0.81 -23.12 29.54
CA ASP A 21 -1.85 -23.36 30.56
C ASP A 21 -1.52 -22.66 31.90
N ASP A 22 -2.55 -22.50 32.73
CA ASP A 22 -2.53 -22.27 34.19
C ASP A 22 -2.24 -20.86 34.77
N GLY A 23 -3.34 -20.10 34.94
CA GLY A 23 -3.66 -19.33 36.15
C GLY A 23 -2.59 -18.42 36.77
N GLY A 24 -2.56 -17.14 36.34
CA GLY A 24 -1.85 -16.07 37.03
C GLY A 24 -1.94 -14.76 36.24
N ASP A 25 -2.21 -13.65 36.93
CA ASP A 25 -2.29 -12.30 36.37
C ASP A 25 -1.05 -11.96 35.51
N ASN A 26 -1.29 -11.27 34.38
CA ASN A 26 -0.33 -10.54 33.54
C ASN A 26 0.42 -11.28 32.39
N MET A 27 -0.03 -11.09 31.15
CA MET A 27 0.82 -10.73 30.00
C MET A 27 -0.05 -10.46 28.76
N ILE A 28 -0.28 -9.17 28.44
CA ILE A 28 -0.87 -8.79 27.15
C ILE A 28 0.17 -9.10 26.07
N SER A 29 -0.16 -10.06 25.22
CA SER A 29 0.40 -10.29 23.89
C SER A 29 0.58 -8.93 23.19
N LYS A 30 1.81 -8.42 23.12
CA LYS A 30 2.11 -7.19 22.40
C LYS A 30 2.24 -7.52 20.93
N ASN A 31 1.11 -7.57 20.22
CA ASN A 31 1.13 -7.46 18.77
C ASN A 31 1.54 -6.01 18.40
N PRO A 32 2.67 -5.79 17.72
CA PRO A 32 3.08 -4.45 17.28
C PRO A 32 2.09 -3.80 16.29
N ASN A 33 1.19 -4.60 15.71
CA ASN A 33 0.11 -4.14 14.83
C ASN A 33 -1.09 -3.52 15.58
N GLU A 34 -1.13 -3.59 16.90
CA GLU A 34 -2.23 -3.00 17.69
C GLU A 34 -1.91 -1.56 18.08
N LEU A 35 -2.93 -0.70 18.01
CA LEU A 35 -2.83 0.75 18.24
C LEU A 35 -2.06 1.10 19.54
N HIS A 36 -2.29 0.36 20.61
CA HIS A 36 -1.63 0.59 21.90
C HIS A 36 -0.12 0.27 21.85
N GLY A 37 0.27 -0.76 21.10
CA GLY A 37 1.66 -1.10 20.83
C GLY A 37 2.36 0.02 20.05
N LYS A 38 1.71 0.51 18.99
CA LYS A 38 2.24 1.60 18.16
C LYS A 38 2.43 2.91 18.96
N ILE A 39 1.48 3.29 19.81
CA ILE A 39 1.59 4.47 20.70
C ILE A 39 2.79 4.33 21.65
N PHE A 40 2.96 3.15 22.25
CA PHE A 40 4.08 2.88 23.14
C PHE A 40 5.44 2.99 22.42
N GLU A 41 5.55 2.39 21.23
CA GLU A 41 6.78 2.43 20.43
C GLU A 41 7.14 3.84 20.00
N LEU A 42 6.18 4.59 19.45
CA LEU A 42 6.40 5.97 19.01
C LEU A 42 6.86 6.87 20.14
N ARG A 43 6.27 6.71 21.34
CA ARG A 43 6.75 7.43 22.53
C ARG A 43 8.21 7.10 22.82
N LYS A 44 8.58 5.83 22.77
CA LYS A 44 9.94 5.37 23.06
C LYS A 44 10.95 5.84 22.02
N LEU A 45 10.61 5.75 20.73
CA LEU A 45 11.44 6.23 19.62
C LEU A 45 11.74 7.73 19.72
N ASN A 46 10.75 8.52 20.14
CA ASN A 46 10.91 9.96 20.33
C ASN A 46 11.51 10.35 21.70
N GLY A 47 11.81 9.38 22.58
CA GLY A 47 12.36 9.64 23.91
C GLY A 47 11.40 10.34 24.88
N TYR A 48 10.10 10.33 24.59
CA TYR A 48 9.10 11.05 25.40
C TYR A 48 8.75 10.30 26.69
N THR A 49 8.50 11.05 27.75
CA THR A 49 7.95 10.49 28.99
C THR A 49 6.44 10.32 28.87
N GLN A 50 5.85 9.39 29.64
CA GLN A 50 4.39 9.24 29.68
C GLN A 50 3.70 10.52 30.18
N GLN A 51 4.35 11.27 31.07
CA GLN A 51 3.83 12.55 31.56
C GLN A 51 3.76 13.58 30.43
N TYR A 52 4.84 13.72 29.66
CA TYR A 52 4.90 14.68 28.55
C TYR A 52 3.79 14.44 27.52
N VAL A 53 3.54 13.19 27.13
CA VAL A 53 2.47 12.87 26.17
C VAL A 53 1.09 13.09 26.79
N ALA A 54 0.91 12.74 28.07
CA ALA A 54 -0.34 13.00 28.78
C ALA A 54 -0.66 14.50 28.84
N ASP A 55 0.34 15.34 29.13
CA ASP A 55 0.22 16.79 29.17
C ASP A 55 -0.16 17.35 27.78
N TYR A 56 0.49 16.88 26.72
CA TYR A 56 0.16 17.27 25.33
C TYR A 56 -1.28 16.90 24.94
N LEU A 57 -1.72 15.72 25.37
CA LEU A 57 -3.07 15.25 25.13
C LEU A 57 -4.11 15.90 26.02
N ASP A 58 -3.73 16.64 27.06
CA ASP A 58 -4.63 17.17 28.09
C ASP A 58 -5.43 16.03 28.77
N ILE A 59 -4.70 15.07 29.34
CA ILE A 59 -5.20 13.94 30.14
C ILE A 59 -4.25 13.63 31.30
N ASP A 60 -4.72 12.85 32.26
CA ASP A 60 -3.84 12.37 33.35
C ASP A 60 -2.86 11.28 32.88
N LYS A 61 -1.69 11.22 33.51
CA LYS A 61 -0.64 10.22 33.25
C LYS A 61 -1.16 8.79 33.35
N SER A 62 -2.03 8.49 34.33
CA SER A 62 -2.61 7.15 34.46
C SER A 62 -3.50 6.78 33.28
N THR A 63 -4.23 7.75 32.72
CA THR A 63 -5.08 7.56 31.54
C THR A 63 -4.22 7.24 30.33
N TYR A 64 -3.12 7.96 30.14
CA TYR A 64 -2.17 7.67 29.06
C TYR A 64 -1.49 6.30 29.22
N ALA A 65 -1.10 5.93 30.44
CA ALA A 65 -0.55 4.60 30.71
C ALA A 65 -1.55 3.47 30.38
N HIS A 66 -2.86 3.70 30.58
CA HIS A 66 -3.90 2.77 30.14
C HIS A 66 -4.04 2.68 28.61
N TYR A 67 -3.71 3.74 27.87
CA TYR A 67 -3.65 3.67 26.41
C TYR A 67 -2.50 2.76 25.95
N GLU A 68 -1.29 2.93 26.50
CA GLU A 68 -0.14 2.07 26.14
C GLU A 68 -0.33 0.61 26.54
N ALA A 69 -1.10 0.37 27.60
CA ALA A 69 -1.44 -0.97 28.08
C ALA A 69 -2.66 -1.58 27.38
N GLY A 70 -3.28 -0.90 26.40
CA GLY A 70 -4.47 -1.38 25.69
C GLY A 70 -5.74 -1.48 26.55
N ARG A 71 -5.72 -0.98 27.78
CA ARG A 71 -6.86 -1.02 28.71
C ARG A 71 -7.91 0.06 28.39
N ARG A 72 -7.52 1.09 27.65
CA ARG A 72 -8.40 2.15 27.14
C ARG A 72 -8.00 2.52 25.72
N THR A 73 -8.98 2.88 24.91
CA THR A 73 -8.76 3.36 23.54
C THR A 73 -8.88 4.88 23.53
N PRO A 74 -7.91 5.63 22.98
CA PRO A 74 -8.06 7.07 22.79
C PRO A 74 -9.23 7.37 21.85
N ASP A 75 -9.97 8.46 22.12
CA ASP A 75 -11.00 8.92 21.19
C ASP A 75 -10.39 9.52 19.91
N VAL A 76 -11.23 9.80 18.91
CA VAL A 76 -10.80 10.35 17.61
C VAL A 76 -10.03 11.68 17.76
N LYS A 77 -10.38 12.52 18.74
CA LYS A 77 -9.69 13.81 18.95
C LYS A 77 -8.30 13.60 19.53
N LYS A 78 -8.15 12.68 20.50
CA LYS A 78 -6.87 12.33 21.11
C LYS A 78 -5.99 11.58 20.12
N LEU A 79 -6.56 10.73 19.25
CA LEU A 79 -5.85 10.10 18.14
C LEU A 79 -5.27 11.13 17.17
N LYS A 80 -6.05 12.16 16.82
CA LYS A 80 -5.55 13.24 15.96
C LYS A 80 -4.39 14.00 16.60
N LYS A 81 -4.50 14.35 17.89
CA LYS A 81 -3.39 14.96 18.64
C LYS A 81 -2.16 14.06 18.74
N LEU A 82 -2.34 12.75 18.92
CA LEU A 82 -1.23 11.80 18.90
C LEU A 82 -0.56 11.76 17.52
N ALA A 83 -1.35 11.83 16.44
CA ALA A 83 -0.84 11.92 15.09
C ALA A 83 -0.02 13.21 14.89
N GLU A 84 -0.54 14.35 15.32
CA GLU A 84 0.17 15.65 15.29
C GLU A 84 1.47 15.59 16.11
N LEU A 85 1.42 15.04 17.34
CA LEU A 85 2.57 14.94 18.24
C LEU A 85 3.73 14.14 17.68
N TYR A 86 3.41 13.00 17.05
CA TYR A 86 4.40 12.09 16.48
C TYR A 86 4.67 12.37 15.00
N ASN A 87 4.14 13.48 14.48
CA ASN A 87 4.21 13.85 13.06
C ASN A 87 3.76 12.71 12.13
N LEU A 88 2.76 11.94 12.57
CA LEU A 88 2.12 10.85 11.83
C LEU A 88 0.97 11.37 10.98
N GLU A 89 0.85 12.66 10.70
CA GLU A 89 -0.13 13.11 9.72
C GLU A 89 0.08 12.37 8.38
N ASP A 90 1.33 12.08 8.02
CA ASP A 90 1.69 11.23 6.89
C ASP A 90 1.54 9.73 7.17
N GLU A 91 1.84 9.26 8.38
CA GLU A 91 1.89 7.84 8.72
C GLU A 91 0.53 7.24 9.15
N LEU A 92 -0.43 8.06 9.60
CA LEU A 92 -1.82 7.69 9.83
C LEU A 92 -2.66 7.74 8.53
N LEU A 93 -2.20 8.46 7.49
CA LEU A 93 -2.88 8.60 6.20
C LEU A 93 -2.20 7.87 5.02
N GLY A 94 -1.05 7.23 5.23
CA GLY A 94 -0.41 6.37 4.22
C GLY A 94 0.53 7.08 3.23
N SER A 95 1.04 8.26 3.57
CA SER A 95 1.84 9.12 2.69
C SER A 95 3.35 8.88 2.79
N THR A 96 3.82 7.63 2.93
CA THR A 96 5.27 7.38 2.73
C THR A 96 5.54 7.23 1.23
N PHE A 97 6.20 8.23 0.65
CA PHE A 97 6.62 8.17 -0.74
C PHE A 97 7.93 7.39 -0.92
N PRO A 98 8.08 6.66 -2.03
CA PRO A 98 7.07 6.46 -3.08
C PRO A 98 6.08 5.34 -2.75
N ILE A 99 4.86 5.50 -3.26
CA ILE A 99 3.85 4.44 -3.29
C ILE A 99 4.37 3.33 -4.21
N GLU A 100 4.43 2.11 -3.72
CA GLU A 100 4.81 0.95 -4.54
C GLU A 100 3.57 0.20 -5.01
N ALA A 101 3.41 0.07 -6.32
CA ALA A 101 2.34 -0.69 -6.94
C ALA A 101 2.92 -1.73 -7.91
N SER A 102 2.24 -2.86 -8.06
CA SER A 102 2.59 -3.88 -9.04
C SER A 102 1.34 -4.31 -9.80
N ALA A 103 1.44 -4.33 -11.13
CA ALA A 103 0.38 -4.86 -11.98
C ALA A 103 0.50 -6.38 -12.03
N ILE A 104 -0.30 -7.07 -11.20
CA ILE A 104 -0.34 -8.53 -11.14
C ILE A 104 -1.52 -9.04 -11.96
N TYR A 105 -1.23 -9.88 -12.94
CA TYR A 105 -2.22 -10.40 -13.86
C TYR A 105 -2.46 -11.89 -13.58
N PRO A 106 -3.73 -12.34 -13.52
CA PRO A 106 -4.04 -13.77 -13.50
C PRO A 106 -3.47 -14.47 -14.74
N ILE A 107 -2.85 -15.63 -14.55
CA ILE A 107 -2.20 -16.38 -15.65
C ILE A 107 -3.21 -16.70 -16.76
N GLU A 108 -4.40 -17.17 -16.39
CA GLU A 108 -5.50 -17.50 -17.31
C GLU A 108 -5.90 -16.32 -18.20
N MET A 109 -5.83 -15.10 -17.68
CA MET A 109 -6.14 -13.88 -18.43
C MET A 109 -5.09 -13.61 -19.52
N LEU A 110 -3.82 -13.80 -19.19
CA LEU A 110 -2.73 -13.65 -20.16
C LEU A 110 -2.73 -14.78 -21.19
N ASP A 111 -3.09 -16.00 -20.78
CA ASP A 111 -3.24 -17.15 -21.68
C ASP A 111 -4.38 -16.91 -22.68
N ASN A 112 -5.56 -16.46 -22.20
CA ASN A 112 -6.69 -16.10 -23.05
C ASN A 112 -6.30 -15.02 -24.08
N LEU A 113 -5.64 -13.94 -23.66
CA LEU A 113 -5.20 -12.90 -24.58
C LEU A 113 -4.23 -13.46 -25.63
N GLN A 114 -3.29 -14.32 -25.21
CA GLN A 114 -2.34 -14.95 -26.10
C GLN A 114 -3.04 -15.85 -27.14
N GLU A 115 -4.04 -16.61 -26.74
CA GLU A 115 -4.87 -17.44 -27.63
C GLU A 115 -5.62 -16.60 -28.65
N VAL A 116 -6.34 -15.56 -28.20
CA VAL A 116 -7.11 -14.68 -29.09
C VAL A 116 -6.21 -13.97 -30.11
N ILE A 117 -5.00 -13.55 -29.71
CA ILE A 117 -4.01 -12.98 -30.65
C ILE A 117 -3.60 -14.00 -31.71
N ASN A 118 -3.39 -15.26 -31.32
CA ASN A 118 -2.92 -16.32 -32.23
C ASN A 118 -4.02 -16.78 -33.20
N GLU A 119 -5.28 -16.81 -32.74
CA GLU A 119 -6.42 -17.19 -33.56
C GLU A 119 -6.96 -16.06 -34.45
N CYS A 120 -6.51 -14.83 -34.20
CA CYS A 120 -6.96 -13.65 -34.93
C CYS A 120 -6.62 -13.76 -36.42
N LYS A 121 -7.65 -13.70 -37.26
CA LYS A 121 -7.52 -13.74 -38.71
C LYS A 121 -6.91 -12.44 -39.24
N PRO A 122 -6.11 -12.50 -40.32
CA PRO A 122 -5.61 -11.30 -40.97
C PRO A 122 -6.77 -10.50 -41.59
N HIS A 123 -6.50 -9.22 -41.86
CA HIS A 123 -7.43 -8.34 -42.55
C HIS A 123 -7.98 -9.00 -43.83
N SER A 124 -9.30 -9.17 -43.86
CA SER A 124 -10.00 -9.84 -44.96
C SER A 124 -10.53 -8.86 -46.01
N GLY A 125 -10.63 -7.57 -45.66
CA GLY A 125 -11.27 -6.55 -46.47
C GLY A 125 -12.80 -6.52 -46.31
N ASP A 126 -13.39 -7.52 -45.64
CA ASP A 126 -14.78 -7.50 -45.20
C ASP A 126 -14.86 -6.85 -43.82
N TYR A 127 -15.39 -5.62 -43.81
CA TYR A 127 -15.59 -4.83 -42.59
C TYR A 127 -16.30 -5.62 -41.47
N TYR A 128 -17.31 -6.43 -41.79
CA TYR A 128 -18.05 -7.15 -40.75
C TYR A 128 -17.19 -8.23 -40.11
N ALA A 129 -16.48 -9.01 -40.92
CA ALA A 129 -15.56 -10.03 -40.44
C ALA A 129 -14.41 -9.41 -39.63
N ASP A 130 -13.81 -8.34 -40.14
CA ASP A 130 -12.68 -7.67 -39.49
C ASP A 130 -13.09 -7.01 -38.16
N ASN A 131 -14.26 -6.38 -38.11
CA ASN A 131 -14.80 -5.80 -36.87
C ASN A 131 -15.13 -6.87 -35.81
N ILE A 132 -15.51 -8.08 -36.22
CA ILE A 132 -15.72 -9.20 -35.28
C ILE A 132 -14.38 -9.59 -34.65
N GLU A 133 -13.32 -9.75 -35.44
CA GLU A 133 -11.99 -10.09 -34.91
C GLU A 133 -11.41 -8.97 -34.04
N PHE A 134 -11.59 -7.71 -34.46
CA PHE A 134 -11.21 -6.54 -33.66
C PHE A 134 -11.92 -6.51 -32.30
N LYS A 135 -13.23 -6.79 -32.27
CA LYS A 135 -13.99 -6.85 -31.01
C LYS A 135 -13.48 -7.94 -30.08
N LYS A 136 -13.15 -9.13 -30.59
CA LYS A 136 -12.57 -10.21 -29.76
C LYS A 136 -11.27 -9.76 -29.10
N LEU A 137 -10.36 -9.18 -29.88
CA LEU A 137 -9.09 -8.64 -29.37
C LEU A 137 -9.33 -7.58 -28.29
N ARG A 138 -10.28 -6.66 -28.55
CA ARG A 138 -10.61 -5.58 -27.62
C ARG A 138 -11.20 -6.09 -26.30
N GLU A 139 -12.12 -7.04 -26.36
CA GLU A 139 -12.73 -7.61 -25.16
C GLU A 139 -11.71 -8.40 -24.32
N ALA A 140 -10.82 -9.17 -24.96
CA ALA A 140 -9.75 -9.89 -24.27
C ALA A 140 -8.71 -8.94 -23.63
N LEU A 141 -8.41 -7.81 -24.27
CA LEU A 141 -7.45 -6.82 -23.78
C LEU A 141 -8.00 -5.95 -22.64
N LYS A 142 -9.32 -5.69 -22.62
CA LYS A 142 -9.98 -4.79 -21.68
C LYS A 142 -9.65 -5.05 -20.19
N PRO A 143 -9.78 -6.27 -19.64
CA PRO A 143 -9.49 -6.51 -18.22
C PRO A 143 -7.99 -6.33 -17.90
N ILE A 144 -7.10 -6.63 -18.84
CA ILE A 144 -5.66 -6.42 -18.69
C ILE A 144 -5.36 -4.91 -18.64
N MET A 145 -6.00 -4.12 -19.49
CA MET A 145 -5.86 -2.66 -19.45
C MET A 145 -6.39 -2.07 -18.14
N GLN A 146 -7.50 -2.58 -17.63
CA GLN A 146 -8.02 -2.12 -16.35
C GLN A 146 -7.01 -2.33 -15.20
N ILE A 147 -6.40 -3.51 -15.08
CA ILE A 147 -5.37 -3.77 -14.06
C ILE A 147 -4.17 -2.82 -14.22
N ARG A 148 -3.76 -2.61 -15.47
CA ARG A 148 -2.64 -1.72 -15.78
C ARG A 148 -2.95 -0.27 -15.40
N ASP A 149 -4.14 0.20 -15.74
CA ASP A 149 -4.59 1.56 -15.48
C ASP A 149 -4.72 1.79 -13.97
N GLU A 150 -5.29 0.83 -13.22
CA GLU A 150 -5.35 0.86 -11.75
C GLU A 150 -3.96 0.91 -11.11
N ALA A 151 -3.00 0.13 -11.64
CA ALA A 151 -1.63 0.13 -11.14
C ALA A 151 -0.91 1.46 -11.42
N LEU A 152 -1.23 2.14 -12.52
CA LEU A 152 -0.65 3.42 -12.90
C LEU A 152 -1.36 4.63 -12.26
N ASP A 153 -2.62 4.47 -11.84
CA ASP A 153 -3.44 5.57 -11.33
C ASP A 153 -2.82 6.22 -10.11
N LEU A 154 -2.79 7.55 -10.08
CA LEU A 154 -2.20 8.29 -8.97
C LEU A 154 -3.31 8.68 -8.00
N PRO A 155 -3.14 8.46 -6.69
CA PRO A 155 -4.11 8.96 -5.73
C PRO A 155 -4.11 10.49 -5.73
N ASP A 156 -5.20 11.07 -5.24
CA ASP A 156 -5.39 12.51 -5.12
C ASP A 156 -4.37 13.13 -4.16
N ILE A 157 -3.20 13.48 -4.71
CA ILE A 157 -2.08 14.08 -3.97
C ILE A 157 -1.94 15.53 -4.39
N LYS A 158 -1.77 16.42 -3.41
CA LYS A 158 -1.41 17.82 -3.64
C LYS A 158 0.04 17.93 -4.07
N ILE A 159 0.27 17.98 -5.38
CA ILE A 159 1.62 18.05 -5.98
C ILE A 159 2.38 19.32 -5.52
N CYS A 160 1.68 20.43 -5.26
CA CYS A 160 2.28 21.73 -4.92
C CYS A 160 3.07 21.73 -3.60
N ASP A 161 2.72 20.83 -2.68
CA ASP A 161 3.34 20.76 -1.35
C ASP A 161 4.56 19.80 -1.34
N LEU A 162 4.82 19.11 -2.46
CA LEU A 162 5.92 18.16 -2.57
C LEU A 162 7.24 18.84 -2.95
N PRO A 163 8.38 18.43 -2.34
CA PRO A 163 9.67 18.91 -2.77
C PRO A 163 9.95 18.50 -4.22
N SER A 164 10.65 19.37 -4.95
CA SER A 164 11.08 19.10 -6.32
C SER A 164 11.87 17.79 -6.40
N ASN A 165 11.65 17.03 -7.47
CA ASN A 165 12.29 15.73 -7.73
C ASN A 165 11.89 14.59 -6.76
N THR A 166 10.74 14.72 -6.08
CA THR A 166 10.17 13.63 -5.28
C THR A 166 9.60 12.53 -6.18
N THR A 167 10.03 11.28 -5.98
CA THR A 167 9.37 10.13 -6.61
C THR A 167 8.08 9.83 -5.83
N VAL A 168 6.94 10.00 -6.49
CA VAL A 168 5.61 9.82 -5.86
C VAL A 168 5.15 8.36 -5.92
N LYS A 169 5.42 7.66 -7.02
CA LYS A 169 4.96 6.29 -7.21
C LYS A 169 5.99 5.49 -8.01
N ARG A 170 6.24 4.24 -7.61
CA ARG A 170 6.97 3.23 -8.37
C ARG A 170 6.00 2.14 -8.77
N VAL A 171 5.97 1.82 -10.06
CA VAL A 171 5.08 0.79 -10.62
C VAL A 171 5.91 -0.31 -11.27
N TYR A 172 5.71 -1.54 -10.82
CA TYR A 172 6.34 -2.74 -11.40
C TYR A 172 5.38 -3.41 -12.36
N LEU A 173 5.74 -3.44 -13.64
CA LEU A 173 4.94 -4.03 -14.71
C LEU A 173 5.45 -5.43 -15.07
N ASP A 174 4.53 -6.33 -15.37
CA ASP A 174 4.84 -7.66 -15.87
C ASP A 174 5.27 -7.60 -17.34
N MET A 175 6.48 -8.08 -17.64
CA MET A 175 7.04 -8.04 -19.01
C MET A 175 6.23 -8.87 -20.01
N ARG A 176 5.66 -10.00 -19.59
CA ARG A 176 4.83 -10.86 -20.44
C ARG A 176 3.54 -10.12 -20.78
N ALA A 177 2.91 -9.51 -19.79
CA ALA A 177 1.70 -8.72 -19.99
C ALA A 177 1.96 -7.56 -20.97
N GLU A 178 3.01 -6.75 -20.77
CA GLU A 178 3.33 -5.62 -21.66
C GLU A 178 3.64 -6.09 -23.09
N SER A 179 4.30 -7.24 -23.25
CA SER A 179 4.54 -7.84 -24.56
C SER A 179 3.24 -8.23 -25.27
N LEU A 180 2.31 -8.85 -24.54
CA LEU A 180 1.00 -9.25 -25.08
C LEU A 180 0.11 -8.06 -25.41
N ILE A 181 0.11 -7.03 -24.55
CA ILE A 181 -0.60 -5.77 -24.79
C ILE A 181 -0.13 -5.16 -26.11
N LYS A 182 1.18 -5.00 -26.29
CA LYS A 182 1.75 -4.46 -27.52
C LYS A 182 1.32 -5.27 -28.74
N ARG A 183 1.49 -6.59 -28.70
CA ARG A 183 1.11 -7.49 -29.80
C ARG A 183 -0.38 -7.40 -30.12
N CYS A 184 -1.23 -7.27 -29.12
CA CYS A 184 -2.68 -7.10 -29.31
C CYS A 184 -3.00 -5.78 -30.02
N LEU A 185 -2.39 -4.67 -29.61
CA LEU A 185 -2.58 -3.35 -30.23
C LEU A 185 -2.08 -3.31 -31.68
N ASP A 186 -0.93 -3.93 -31.95
CA ASP A 186 -0.41 -4.09 -33.31
C ASP A 186 -1.42 -4.89 -34.16
N LYS A 187 -1.95 -6.01 -33.63
CA LYS A 187 -2.95 -6.84 -34.31
C LYS A 187 -4.26 -6.11 -34.57
N GLN A 188 -4.73 -5.31 -33.62
CA GLN A 188 -5.91 -4.47 -33.78
C GLN A 188 -5.75 -3.48 -34.93
N SER A 189 -4.55 -2.88 -35.05
CA SER A 189 -4.22 -1.93 -36.13
C SER A 189 -4.14 -2.64 -37.48
N GLU A 190 -3.56 -3.84 -37.53
CA GLU A 190 -3.50 -4.68 -38.74
C GLU A 190 -4.90 -5.02 -39.26
N VAL A 191 -5.80 -5.51 -38.41
CA VAL A 191 -7.15 -5.94 -38.79
C VAL A 191 -7.99 -4.77 -39.32
N MET A 192 -7.83 -3.59 -38.73
CA MET A 192 -8.57 -2.39 -39.13
C MET A 192 -7.89 -1.60 -40.25
N ASN A 193 -6.69 -2.01 -40.70
CA ASN A 193 -5.87 -1.30 -41.67
C ASN A 193 -5.69 0.19 -41.33
N TRP A 194 -5.52 0.49 -40.03
CA TRP A 194 -5.23 1.84 -39.56
C TRP A 194 -3.77 2.16 -39.89
N LYS A 195 -3.56 3.18 -40.73
CA LYS A 195 -2.23 3.70 -41.10
C LYS A 195 -1.79 4.81 -40.16
#